data_AF-A0A0H3JCC3-F1
#
_entry.id   AF-A0A0H3JCC3-F1
#
_cell.length_a   1.000
_cell.length_b   1.000
_cell.length_c   1.000
_cell.angle_alpha   90.00
_cell.angle_beta   90.00
_cell.angle_gamma   90.00
#
_symmetry.space_group_name_H-M   'P 1'
#
loop_
_entity.id
_entity.type
_entity.pdbx_description
1 polymer ?
#
loop_
_entity_poly.entity_id
_entity_poly.type
_entity_poly.pdbx_seq_one_letter_code
_entity_poly.pdbx_strand_id
1 'polypeptide(L)' 'MNQFEISYDDVVRLKHLRNVGEYVTGMAALQDCYEKPAGAQCEQLVSLIYLMTEQLDGVVQRCHDDLMNAEVA' A
#
# COMPACT_ATOMS: atom_id res chain seq x y z
N MET A 1 -0.66 29.33 -1.28
CA MET A 1 -1.29 28.00 -1.34
C MET A 1 -0.17 27.01 -1.13
N ASN A 2 -0.16 26.30 0.00
CA ASN A 2 0.87 25.30 0.29
C ASN A 2 0.66 24.12 -0.66
N GLN A 3 1.58 23.97 -1.62
CA GLN A 3 1.52 22.93 -2.62
C GLN A 3 2.10 21.65 -2.00
N PHE A 4 1.22 20.71 -1.68
CA PHE A 4 1.64 19.37 -1.27
C PHE A 4 2.27 18.66 -2.46
N GLU A 5 3.55 18.33 -2.36
CA GLU A 5 4.28 17.75 -3.48
C GLU A 5 4.60 16.28 -3.18
N ILE A 6 3.72 15.38 -3.65
CA ILE A 6 4.01 13.95 -3.64
C ILE A 6 5.25 13.72 -4.50
N SER A 7 6.31 13.18 -3.90
CA SER A 7 7.56 12.93 -4.60
C SER A 7 7.41 11.80 -5.63
N TYR A 8 8.33 11.75 -6.61
CA TYR A 8 8.38 10.65 -7.57
C TYR A 8 8.48 9.28 -6.87
N ASP A 9 9.26 9.18 -5.79
CA ASP A 9 9.44 7.94 -5.04
C ASP A 9 8.15 7.51 -4.34
N ASP A 10 7.35 8.46 -3.87
CA ASP A 10 6.02 8.18 -3.32
C ASP A 10 5.08 7.63 -4.39
N VAL A 11 5.11 8.19 -5.60
CA VAL A 11 4.34 7.67 -6.74
C VAL A 11 4.75 6.24 -7.09
N VAL A 12 6.06 5.93 -7.05
CA VAL A 12 6.56 4.56 -7.29
C VAL A 12 6.07 3.60 -6.20
N ARG A 13 6.13 3.98 -4.92
CA ARG A 13 5.61 3.18 -3.80
C ARG A 13 4.11 2.94 -3.92
N LEU A 14 3.33 3.99 -4.20
CA LEU A 14 1.88 3.89 -4.41
C LEU A 14 1.51 3.01 -5.60
N LYS A 15 2.27 3.07 -6.70
CA LYS A 15 2.10 2.13 -7.83
C LYS A 15 2.36 0.70 -7.42
N HIS A 16 3.41 0.46 -6.63
CA HIS A 16 3.72 -0.88 -6.14
C HIS A 16 2.58 -1.42 -5.26
N LEU A 17 2.10 -0.61 -4.31
CA LEU A 17 0.94 -0.95 -3.48
C LEU A 17 -0.30 -1.30 -4.29
N ARG A 18 -0.63 -0.48 -5.29
CA ARG A 18 -1.77 -0.75 -6.18
C ARG A 18 -1.60 -2.08 -6.91
N ASN A 19 -0.44 -2.32 -7.51
CA ASN A 19 -0.18 -3.55 -8.27
C ASN A 19 -0.28 -4.79 -7.37
N VAL A 20 0.17 -4.70 -6.12
CA VAL A 20 0.02 -5.77 -5.13
C VAL A 20 -1.45 -6.02 -4.78
N GLY A 21 -2.22 -4.95 -4.56
CA GLY A 21 -3.66 -5.06 -4.29
C GLY A 21 -4.45 -5.70 -5.44
N GLU A 22 -4.12 -5.34 -6.69
CA GLU A 22 -4.68 -5.97 -7.89
C GLU A 22 -4.36 -7.47 -7.96
N TYR A 23 -3.11 -7.83 -7.67
CA TYR A 23 -2.66 -9.23 -7.66
C TYR A 23 -3.40 -10.06 -6.61
N VAL A 24 -3.49 -9.57 -5.37
CA VAL A 24 -4.21 -10.23 -4.27
C VAL A 24 -5.69 -10.40 -4.60
N THR A 25 -6.33 -9.36 -5.15
CA THR A 25 -7.75 -9.40 -5.52
C THR A 25 -8.00 -10.43 -6.63
N GLY A 26 -7.09 -10.50 -7.62
CA GLY A 26 -7.13 -11.53 -8.66
C GLY A 26 -6.97 -12.95 -8.11
N MET A 27 -6.03 -13.15 -7.17
CA MET A 27 -5.86 -14.44 -6.50
C MET A 27 -7.10 -14.86 -5.70
N ALA A 28 -7.67 -13.94 -4.90
CA ALA A 28 -8.87 -14.21 -4.12
C ALA A 28 -10.06 -14.60 -5.02
N ALA A 29 -10.25 -13.90 -6.16
CA ALA A 29 -11.30 -14.21 -7.13
C ALA A 29 -11.13 -15.60 -7.77
N LEU A 30 -9.90 -16.02 -8.07
CA LEU A 30 -9.61 -17.37 -8.58
C LEU A 30 -9.84 -18.45 -7.52
N GLN A 31 -9.57 -18.13 -6.25
CA GLN A 31 -9.68 -19.04 -5.13
C GLN A 31 -11.13 -19.31 -4.71
N ASP A 32 -11.98 -18.28 -4.72
CA ASP A 32 -13.43 -18.38 -4.48
C ASP A 32 -14.12 -19.32 -5.50
N CYS A 33 -13.54 -19.48 -6.69
CA CYS A 33 -14.09 -20.32 -7.74
C CYS A 33 -13.79 -21.82 -7.55
N TYR A 34 -12.79 -22.23 -6.75
CA TYR A 34 -12.33 -23.62 -6.78
C TYR A 34 -11.97 -24.31 -5.45
N GLU A 35 -11.54 -23.65 -4.35
CA GLU A 35 -11.16 -24.38 -3.12
C GLU A 35 -10.90 -23.48 -1.89
N LYS A 36 -10.99 -24.06 -0.67
CA LYS A 36 -10.60 -23.38 0.57
C LYS A 36 -9.10 -23.04 0.54
N PRO A 37 -8.68 -21.81 0.87
CA PRO A 37 -7.27 -21.43 0.84
C PRO A 37 -6.41 -22.32 1.74
N ALA A 38 -5.27 -22.79 1.22
CA ALA A 38 -4.27 -23.46 2.03
C ALA A 38 -3.70 -22.50 3.09
N GLY A 39 -3.38 -23.00 4.29
CA GLY A 39 -2.88 -22.17 5.40
C GLY A 39 -1.70 -21.27 5.03
N ALA A 40 -0.77 -21.79 4.22
CA ALA A 40 0.38 -21.02 3.72
C ALA A 40 -0.01 -19.82 2.82
N GLN A 41 -1.11 -19.90 2.07
CA GLN A 41 -1.59 -18.76 1.26
C GLN A 41 -2.20 -17.66 2.14
N CYS A 42 -2.91 -18.03 3.20
CA CYS A 42 -3.39 -17.06 4.18
C CYS A 42 -2.24 -16.32 4.86
N GLU A 43 -1.18 -17.02 5.26
CA GLU A 43 0.02 -16.41 5.87
C GLU A 43 0.76 -15.48 4.90
N GLN A 44 0.88 -15.89 3.63
CA GLN A 44 1.45 -15.05 2.58
C GLN A 44 0.62 -13.78 2.35
N LEU A 45 -0.71 -13.91 2.30
CA LEU A 45 -1.62 -12.79 2.15
C LEU A 45 -1.51 -11.81 3.32
N VAL A 46 -1.47 -12.31 4.56
CA VAL A 46 -1.28 -11.48 5.76
C VAL A 46 0.05 -10.72 5.71
N SER A 47 1.13 -11.40 5.29
CA SER A 47 2.46 -10.78 5.14
C SER A 47 2.47 -9.68 4.08
N LEU A 48 1.77 -9.90 2.95
CA LEU A 48 1.60 -8.94 1.88
C LEU A 48 0.79 -7.72 2.32
N ILE A 49 -0.31 -7.91 3.02
CA ILE A 49 -1.13 -6.83 3.58
C ILE A 49 -0.32 -6.00 4.58
N TYR A 50 0.47 -6.65 5.44
CA TYR A 50 1.36 -5.96 6.37
C TYR A 50 2.36 -5.07 5.63
N LEU A 51 3.06 -5.62 4.64
CA LEU A 51 4.03 -4.86 3.82
C LEU A 51 3.36 -3.70 3.06
N MET A 52 2.13 -3.89 2.58
CA MET A 52 1.37 -2.84 1.93
C MET A 52 1.03 -1.70 2.90
N THR A 53 0.66 -2.05 4.13
CA THR A 53 0.26 -1.10 5.15
C THR A 53 1.45 -0.25 5.60
N GLU A 54 2.61 -0.87 5.86
CA GLU A 54 3.85 -0.17 6.22
C GLU A 54 4.29 0.83 5.14
N GLN A 55 4.22 0.43 3.87
CA GLN A 55 4.60 1.31 2.75
C GLN A 55 3.62 2.49 2.59
N LEU A 56 2.33 2.28 2.83
CA LEU A 56 1.33 3.34 2.79
C LEU A 56 1.54 4.32 3.95
N ASP A 57 1.77 3.81 5.15
CA ASP A 57 2.00 4.62 6.35
C ASP A 57 3.21 5.54 6.17
N GLY A 58 4.29 5.01 5.59
CA GLY A 58 5.44 5.84 5.24
C GLY A 58 5.13 6.98 4.26
N VAL A 59 4.22 6.78 3.29
CA VAL A 59 3.76 7.87 2.39
C VAL A 59 2.92 8.90 3.15
N VAL A 60 2.00 8.44 4.00
CA VAL A 60 1.16 9.31 4.83
C VAL A 60 2.01 10.18 5.75
N GLN A 61 3.04 9.59 6.38
CA GLN A 61 3.92 10.30 7.29
C GLN A 61 4.72 11.40 6.57
N ARG A 62 5.23 11.16 5.36
CA ARG A 62 5.91 12.21 4.58
C ARG A 62 4.97 13.36 4.20
N CYS A 63 3.75 13.05 3.77
CA CYS A 63 2.74 14.07 3.51
C CYS A 63 2.41 14.89 4.77
N HIS A 64 2.40 14.25 5.94
CA HIS A 64 2.20 14.93 7.23
C HIS A 64 3.40 15.80 7.61
N ASP A 65 4.62 15.31 7.45
CA ASP A 65 5.84 16.08 7.73
C ASP A 65 5.91 17.31 6.81
N ASP A 66 5.60 17.17 5.53
CA ASP A 66 5.52 18.29 4.58
C ASP A 66 4.44 19.31 4.98
N LEU A 67 3.29 18.84 5.50
CA LEU A 67 2.25 19.71 6.06
C LEU A 67 2.78 20.51 7.25
N MET A 68 3.32 19.82 8.25
CA MET A 68 3.81 20.44 9.48
C MET A 68 4.94 21.44 9.21
N ASN A 69 5.86 21.09 8.28
CA ASN A 69 6.93 21.99 7.88
C ASN A 69 6.42 23.25 7.15
N ALA A 70 5.34 23.15 6.39
CA ALA A 70 4.72 24.27 5.69
C ALA A 70 3.85 25.17 6.59
N GLU A 71 3.44 24.71 7.78
CA GLU A 71 2.71 25.51 8.78
C GLU A 71 3.64 26.34 9.68
N VAL A 72 4.92 25.96 9.78
CA VAL A 72 5.94 26.63 10.59
C VAL A 72 6.71 27.70 9.79
N ALA A 73 6.58 27.71 8.46
CA ALA A 73 7.26 28.63 7.52
C ALA A 73 6.40 29.85 7.15
#